data_AF-A0A8H3LUZ5-F1
#
_entry.id   AF-A0A8H3LUZ5-F1
#
_cell.length_a   1.000
_cell.length_b   1.000
_cell.length_c   1.000
_cell.angle_alpha   90.00
_cell.angle_beta   90.00
_cell.angle_gamma   90.00
#
_symmetry.space_group_name_H-M   'P 1'
#
loop_
_entity.id
_entity.type
_entity.pdbx_description
1 polymer ?
#
loop_
_entity_poly.entity_id
_entity_poly.type
_entity_poly.pdbx_seq_one_letter_code
_entity_poly.pdbx_strand_id
1 'polypeptide(L)'
;MNTLCYEVKSEIFKYIKNPISLALVNRTWYTVFRDPHVRSEWFLSKYGRAHALFHAIRLGRNFLTLDVIKCLIAKKAIVSRYFVQRLLSQCGNEILFELGNTLNIKHEDDEDIKKLNFSQKNHWGYDLSVNVLKYILEEAIKLYGTEIYMNGNDFELLHFLTASFLSSERIRDNMEQIKDLILNNKFIPFPPSTNSSKHEHPRSDGYENIHQLNILAHVIVLYPDLVKLWKQIGYHEICKDTNCLVIRGVYSLSFPHNTDPHNRVRPDENAIFERLKTFIDLGFKLDYKAMRAVIYLFRDRISEVDQIVFKSFSLFCDDKSLVRFIFMRYCSKFRFKDGVVRSS
;
A
#
# COMPACT_ATOMS: atom_id res chain seq x y z
N MET A 1 4.35 16.40 -33.98
CA MET A 1 4.92 15.37 -33.07
C MET A 1 6.26 14.82 -33.54
N ASN A 2 6.49 14.56 -34.83
CA ASN A 2 7.80 14.08 -35.31
C ASN A 2 8.92 15.13 -35.13
N THR A 3 8.59 16.42 -35.21
CA THR A 3 9.49 17.58 -35.05
C THR A 3 9.93 17.87 -33.62
N LEU A 4 9.33 17.25 -32.61
CA LEU A 4 9.74 17.46 -31.21
C LEU A 4 11.13 16.85 -30.99
N CYS A 5 11.99 17.54 -30.24
CA CYS A 5 13.29 17.00 -29.86
C CYS A 5 13.14 15.82 -28.88
N TYR A 6 14.22 15.07 -28.69
CA TYR A 6 14.23 13.85 -27.90
C TYR A 6 13.87 14.10 -26.43
N GLU A 7 14.34 15.21 -25.88
CA GLU A 7 14.15 15.63 -24.49
C GLU A 7 12.67 15.89 -24.21
N VAL A 8 12.00 16.65 -25.09
CA VAL A 8 10.56 16.92 -24.96
C VAL A 8 9.74 15.65 -25.09
N LYS A 9 10.11 14.74 -26.01
CA LYS A 9 9.46 13.44 -26.13
C LYS A 9 9.64 12.61 -24.85
N SER A 10 10.83 12.61 -24.28
CA SER A 10 11.12 11.93 -23.02
C SER A 10 10.27 12.47 -21.87
N GLU A 11 10.10 13.79 -21.76
CA GLU A 11 9.20 14.40 -20.76
C GLU A 11 7.74 14.03 -20.99
N ILE A 12 7.26 14.08 -22.23
CA ILE A 12 5.89 13.65 -22.56
C ILE A 12 5.67 12.20 -22.12
N PHE A 13 6.63 11.31 -22.43
CA PHE A 13 6.54 9.89 -22.14
C PHE A 13 6.28 9.60 -20.65
N LYS A 14 6.90 10.36 -19.73
CA LYS A 14 6.76 10.18 -18.28
C LYS A 14 5.31 10.23 -17.80
N TYR A 15 4.47 11.05 -18.44
CA TYR A 15 3.09 11.28 -18.02
C TYR A 15 2.06 10.45 -18.79
N ILE A 16 2.50 9.56 -19.67
CA ILE A 16 1.60 8.73 -20.48
C ILE A 16 1.02 7.60 -19.64
N LYS A 17 -0.30 7.40 -19.73
CA LYS A 17 -1.00 6.32 -19.02
C LYS A 17 -0.52 4.93 -19.44
N ASN A 18 -0.40 4.69 -20.75
CA ASN A 18 0.08 3.43 -21.34
C ASN A 18 1.27 3.68 -22.30
N PRO A 19 2.52 3.51 -21.82
CA PRO A 19 3.72 3.77 -22.62
C PRO A 19 3.84 2.87 -23.86
N ILE A 20 3.30 1.65 -23.82
CA ILE A 20 3.37 0.70 -24.95
C ILE A 20 2.58 1.24 -26.14
N SER A 21 1.38 1.78 -25.90
CA SER A 21 0.55 2.37 -26.96
C SER A 21 1.28 3.48 -27.70
N LEU A 22 2.06 4.31 -26.98
CA LEU A 22 2.83 5.38 -27.60
C LEU A 22 4.03 4.86 -28.40
N ALA A 23 4.73 3.84 -27.88
CA ALA A 23 5.84 3.19 -28.56
C ALA A 23 5.45 2.59 -29.92
N LEU A 24 4.20 2.13 -30.06
CA LEU A 24 3.67 1.54 -31.29
C LEU A 24 3.29 2.56 -32.36
N VAL A 25 3.25 3.87 -32.03
CA VAL A 25 2.83 4.91 -32.99
C VAL A 25 3.88 5.12 -34.09
N ASN A 26 5.17 5.20 -33.74
CA ASN A 26 6.25 5.35 -34.70
C ASN A 26 7.63 4.98 -34.12
N ARG A 27 8.63 4.87 -35.00
CA ARG A 27 10.02 4.50 -34.62
C ARG A 27 10.64 5.46 -33.61
N THR A 28 10.32 6.75 -33.66
CA THR A 28 10.91 7.73 -32.74
C THR A 28 10.41 7.54 -31.31
N TRP A 29 9.11 7.28 -31.13
CA TRP A 29 8.56 6.91 -29.83
C TRP A 29 9.02 5.55 -29.35
N TYR A 30 9.22 4.61 -30.27
CA TYR A 30 9.84 3.33 -29.94
C TYR A 30 11.29 3.50 -29.41
N THR A 31 12.09 4.40 -29.99
CA THR A 31 13.43 4.72 -29.47
C THR A 31 13.36 5.27 -28.05
N VAL A 32 12.47 6.24 -27.79
CA VAL A 32 12.23 6.80 -26.44
C VAL A 32 11.79 5.72 -25.45
N PHE A 33 10.90 4.82 -25.86
CA PHE A 33 10.45 3.68 -25.04
C PHE A 33 11.60 2.74 -24.68
N ARG A 34 12.56 2.52 -25.59
CA ARG A 34 13.69 1.62 -25.33
C ARG A 34 14.70 2.20 -24.35
N ASP A 35 14.73 3.51 -24.14
CA ASP A 35 15.63 4.17 -23.20
C ASP A 35 15.33 3.74 -21.73
N PRO A 36 16.31 3.11 -21.03
CA PRO A 36 16.16 2.73 -19.63
C PRO A 36 15.91 3.89 -18.67
N HIS A 37 16.50 5.06 -18.94
CA HIS A 37 16.31 6.25 -18.11
C HIS A 37 14.88 6.78 -18.23
N VAL A 38 14.31 6.75 -19.43
CA VAL A 38 12.92 7.19 -19.66
C VAL A 38 11.92 6.21 -19.02
N ARG A 39 12.13 4.90 -19.17
CA ARG A 39 11.27 3.89 -18.52
C ARG A 39 11.34 3.95 -16.99
N SER A 40 12.52 4.16 -16.42
CA SER A 40 12.67 4.31 -14.97
C SER A 40 11.99 5.58 -14.45
N GLU A 41 12.11 6.71 -15.14
CA GLU A 41 11.37 7.95 -14.81
C GLU A 41 9.86 7.74 -14.86
N TRP A 42 9.36 7.03 -15.87
CA TRP A 42 7.94 6.73 -15.98
C TRP A 42 7.41 5.95 -14.76
N PHE A 43 8.15 4.94 -14.30
CA PHE A 43 7.77 4.19 -13.09
C PHE A 43 7.76 5.09 -11.84
N LEU A 44 8.81 5.90 -11.66
CA LEU A 44 8.93 6.79 -10.51
C LEU A 44 7.84 7.87 -10.52
N SER A 45 7.56 8.46 -11.68
CA SER A 45 6.50 9.47 -11.81
C SER A 45 5.11 8.88 -11.59
N LYS A 46 4.89 7.61 -11.94
CA LYS A 46 3.57 6.99 -11.88
C LYS A 46 3.26 6.34 -10.53
N TYR A 47 4.25 5.70 -9.92
CA TYR A 47 4.07 4.87 -8.72
C TYR A 47 4.87 5.35 -7.51
N GLY A 48 5.67 6.41 -7.66
CA GLY A 48 6.54 6.89 -6.59
C GLY A 48 7.74 5.96 -6.34
N ARG A 49 8.63 6.40 -5.46
CA ARG A 49 9.86 5.66 -5.14
C ARG A 49 9.59 4.37 -4.39
N ALA A 50 8.49 4.32 -3.62
CA ALA A 50 8.13 3.22 -2.74
C ALA A 50 7.63 1.98 -3.49
N HIS A 51 6.83 2.16 -4.55
CA HIS A 51 6.19 1.05 -5.27
C HIS A 51 6.67 0.87 -6.71
N ALA A 52 7.61 1.70 -7.19
CA ALA A 52 8.16 1.58 -8.54
C ALA A 52 8.71 0.17 -8.84
N LEU A 53 9.47 -0.43 -7.92
CA LEU A 53 10.04 -1.77 -8.11
C LEU A 53 8.97 -2.86 -8.19
N PHE A 54 7.99 -2.83 -7.29
CA PHE A 54 6.85 -3.73 -7.30
C PHE A 54 6.11 -3.70 -8.65
N HIS A 55 5.76 -2.50 -9.13
CA HIS A 55 5.08 -2.36 -10.41
C HIS A 55 5.97 -2.71 -11.60
N ALA A 56 7.28 -2.50 -11.52
CA ALA A 56 8.21 -2.86 -12.58
C ALA A 56 8.29 -4.36 -12.79
N ILE A 57 8.43 -5.14 -11.71
CA ILE A 57 8.45 -6.60 -11.78
C ILE A 57 7.14 -7.13 -12.38
N ARG A 58 5.99 -6.55 -11.99
CA ARG A 58 4.68 -6.99 -12.47
C ARG A 58 4.43 -6.76 -13.95
N LEU A 59 5.15 -5.84 -14.59
CA LEU A 59 5.09 -5.65 -16.05
C LEU A 59 5.96 -6.65 -16.82
N GLY A 60 6.82 -7.41 -16.14
CA GLY A 60 7.60 -8.50 -16.71
C GLY A 60 8.77 -8.05 -17.60
N ARG A 61 9.45 -9.04 -18.20
CA ARG A 61 10.71 -8.84 -18.94
C ARG A 61 10.61 -7.92 -20.15
N ASN A 62 9.42 -7.83 -20.74
CA ASN A 62 9.15 -6.96 -21.90
C ASN A 62 9.31 -5.47 -21.55
N PHE A 63 9.15 -5.11 -20.28
CA PHE A 63 9.28 -3.73 -19.81
C PHE A 63 10.47 -3.54 -18.88
N LEU A 64 10.78 -4.53 -18.03
CA LEU A 64 11.86 -4.49 -17.05
C LEU A 64 13.11 -5.23 -17.56
N THR A 65 14.10 -4.47 -18.05
CA THR A 65 15.43 -5.00 -18.36
C THR A 65 16.42 -4.73 -17.22
N LEU A 66 17.60 -5.35 -17.27
CA LEU A 66 18.68 -5.11 -16.31
C LEU A 66 19.07 -3.62 -16.22
N ASP A 67 19.10 -2.92 -17.35
CA ASP A 67 19.43 -1.49 -17.34
C ASP A 67 18.32 -0.63 -16.71
N VAL A 68 17.06 -1.02 -16.88
CA VAL A 68 15.92 -0.31 -16.26
C VAL A 68 15.97 -0.47 -14.74
N ILE A 69 16.25 -1.68 -14.21
CA ILE A 69 16.34 -1.88 -12.76
C ILE A 69 17.54 -1.12 -12.16
N LYS A 70 18.68 -1.12 -12.85
CA LYS A 70 19.85 -0.31 -12.47
C LYS A 70 19.51 1.17 -12.42
N CYS A 71 18.81 1.68 -13.44
CA CYS A 71 18.36 3.08 -13.47
C CYS A 71 17.38 3.39 -12.34
N LEU A 72 16.43 2.50 -12.05
CA LEU A 72 15.47 2.68 -10.95
C LEU A 72 16.18 2.81 -9.59
N ILE A 73 17.10 1.90 -9.28
CA ILE A 73 17.84 1.91 -8.01
C ILE A 73 18.77 3.12 -7.95
N ALA A 74 19.48 3.46 -9.04
CA ALA A 74 20.31 4.66 -9.12
C ALA A 74 19.49 5.94 -8.88
N LYS A 75 18.24 5.99 -9.38
CA LYS A 75 17.27 7.06 -9.16
C LYS A 75 16.49 6.92 -7.85
N LYS A 76 17.01 6.14 -6.91
CA LYS A 76 16.55 6.03 -5.52
C LYS A 76 15.16 5.40 -5.37
N ALA A 77 14.73 4.54 -6.30
CA ALA A 77 13.66 3.59 -6.01
C ALA A 77 14.02 2.77 -4.77
N ILE A 78 13.05 2.53 -3.90
CA ILE A 78 13.31 1.94 -2.58
C ILE A 78 13.33 0.42 -2.70
N VAL A 79 14.49 -0.16 -2.44
CA VAL A 79 14.62 -1.61 -2.19
C VAL A 79 14.33 -1.81 -0.70
N SER A 80 13.09 -2.14 -0.34
CA SER A 80 12.73 -2.47 1.04
C SER A 80 12.97 -3.93 1.34
N ARG A 81 13.30 -4.27 2.60
CA ARG A 81 13.50 -5.66 3.01
C ARG A 81 12.24 -6.49 2.81
N TYR A 82 11.07 -5.95 3.19
CA TYR A 82 9.77 -6.56 2.91
C TYR A 82 9.52 -6.89 1.44
N PHE A 83 9.85 -5.97 0.52
CA PHE A 83 9.69 -6.21 -0.91
C PHE A 83 10.50 -7.42 -1.38
N VAL A 84 11.73 -7.53 -0.90
CA VAL A 84 12.65 -8.63 -1.25
C VAL A 84 12.16 -9.95 -0.66
N GLN A 85 11.74 -9.97 0.62
CA GLN A 85 11.13 -11.16 1.26
C GLN A 85 9.89 -11.64 0.48
N ARG A 86 9.00 -10.71 0.09
CA ARG A 86 7.81 -11.03 -0.71
C ARG A 86 8.14 -11.44 -2.14
N LEU A 87 9.25 -10.98 -2.71
CA LEU A 87 9.71 -11.43 -4.02
C LEU A 87 10.26 -12.85 -3.95
N LEU A 88 11.11 -13.14 -2.96
CA LEU A 88 11.73 -14.46 -2.77
C LEU A 88 10.70 -15.55 -2.49
N SER A 89 9.69 -15.27 -1.67
CA SER A 89 8.56 -16.19 -1.43
C SER A 89 7.69 -16.48 -2.66
N GLN A 90 7.95 -15.82 -3.80
CA GLN A 90 7.18 -15.96 -5.04
C GLN A 90 8.06 -16.42 -6.22
N CYS A 91 9.38 -16.38 -6.08
CA CYS A 91 10.31 -16.94 -7.05
C CYS A 91 10.35 -18.47 -6.85
N GLY A 92 10.21 -19.23 -7.94
CA GLY A 92 10.26 -20.70 -7.86
C GLY A 92 11.63 -21.21 -7.39
N ASN A 93 11.64 -22.42 -6.82
CA ASN A 93 12.83 -23.07 -6.23
C ASN A 93 14.03 -23.15 -7.19
N GLU A 94 13.80 -23.28 -8.50
CA GLU A 94 14.85 -23.35 -9.52
C GLU A 94 15.72 -22.09 -9.56
N ILE A 95 15.08 -20.92 -9.49
CA ILE A 95 15.78 -19.62 -9.52
C ILE A 95 16.55 -19.41 -8.20
N LEU A 96 15.95 -19.81 -7.07
CA LEU A 96 16.59 -19.74 -5.75
C LEU A 96 17.81 -20.68 -5.67
N PHE A 97 17.73 -21.87 -6.27
CA PHE A 97 18.83 -22.83 -6.33
C PHE A 97 20.00 -22.33 -7.20
N GLU A 98 19.72 -21.76 -8.38
CA GLU A 98 20.74 -21.12 -9.21
C GLU A 98 21.42 -19.94 -8.51
N LEU A 99 20.67 -19.18 -7.71
CA LEU A 99 21.18 -18.05 -6.93
C LEU A 99 22.03 -18.49 -5.74
N GLY A 100 21.63 -19.54 -5.01
CA GLY A 100 22.38 -20.07 -3.87
C GLY A 100 23.80 -20.48 -4.26
N ASN A 101 23.94 -21.16 -5.40
CA ASN A 101 25.25 -21.53 -5.96
C ASN A 101 26.09 -20.32 -6.39
N THR A 102 25.46 -19.22 -6.81
CA THR A 102 26.14 -18.02 -7.31
C THR A 102 26.53 -17.04 -6.19
N LEU A 103 25.75 -17.00 -5.10
CA LEU A 103 25.94 -16.08 -3.97
C LEU A 103 26.76 -16.67 -2.82
N ASN A 104 27.20 -17.93 -2.93
CA ASN A 104 28.06 -18.63 -1.96
C ASN A 104 27.50 -18.59 -0.53
N ILE A 105 26.16 -18.64 -0.41
CA ILE A 105 25.46 -18.69 0.88
C ILE A 105 25.76 -20.07 1.47
N LYS A 106 26.53 -20.12 2.55
CA LYS A 106 26.73 -21.36 3.31
C LYS A 106 25.40 -21.73 3.94
N HIS A 107 24.70 -22.68 3.33
CA HIS A 107 23.46 -23.21 3.85
C HIS A 107 23.80 -24.17 5.00
N GLU A 108 23.64 -23.72 6.25
CA GLU A 108 23.80 -24.60 7.41
C GLU A 108 22.56 -25.46 7.68
N ASP A 109 21.40 -25.23 7.04
CA ASP A 109 20.24 -26.13 7.17
C ASP A 109 19.50 -26.31 5.83
N ASP A 110 19.72 -27.48 5.22
CA ASP A 110 19.19 -27.94 3.92
C ASP A 110 17.69 -28.34 3.96
N GLU A 111 17.05 -28.17 5.11
CA GLU A 111 15.63 -28.49 5.39
C GLU A 111 14.68 -27.32 5.09
N ASP A 112 15.13 -26.06 5.20
CA ASP A 112 14.25 -24.89 5.06
C ASP A 112 13.93 -24.55 3.60
N ILE A 113 14.81 -24.90 2.65
CA ILE A 113 14.59 -24.66 1.21
C ILE A 113 13.54 -25.64 0.64
N LYS A 114 13.41 -26.85 1.20
CA LYS A 114 12.47 -27.87 0.74
C LYS A 114 11.00 -27.56 1.07
N LYS A 115 10.72 -26.60 1.96
CA LYS A 115 9.35 -26.21 2.34
C LYS A 115 8.70 -25.19 1.39
N LEU A 116 9.42 -24.65 0.41
CA LEU A 116 8.89 -23.74 -0.61
C LEU A 116 8.22 -24.52 -1.76
N ASN A 117 7.30 -25.43 -1.47
CA ASN A 117 6.49 -26.08 -2.49
C ASN A 117 5.30 -25.19 -2.87
N PHE A 118 5.39 -24.47 -4.01
CA PHE A 118 4.26 -23.74 -4.57
C PHE A 118 4.03 -24.04 -6.06
N SER A 119 2.75 -24.32 -6.36
CA SER A 119 2.19 -24.64 -7.67
C SER A 119 2.47 -23.53 -8.70
N GLN A 120 3.20 -23.89 -9.75
CA GLN A 120 3.54 -23.02 -10.88
C GLN A 120 2.33 -22.74 -11.76
N LYS A 121 1.66 -21.61 -11.53
CA LYS A 121 0.92 -20.80 -12.53
C LYS A 121 0.27 -19.63 -11.77
N ASN A 122 0.66 -18.39 -12.09
CA ASN A 122 0.07 -17.11 -11.62
C ASN A 122 0.78 -16.32 -10.50
N HIS A 123 2.11 -16.36 -10.39
CA HIS A 123 2.85 -15.45 -9.50
C HIS A 123 3.27 -14.15 -10.19
N TRP A 124 3.12 -13.02 -9.51
CA TRP A 124 3.35 -11.67 -10.04
C TRP A 124 4.80 -11.34 -10.41
N GLY A 125 5.76 -12.19 -10.00
CA GLY A 125 7.19 -12.10 -10.36
C GLY A 125 7.69 -13.23 -11.27
N TYR A 126 6.80 -14.04 -11.84
CA TYR A 126 7.18 -15.26 -12.58
C TYR A 126 8.03 -14.99 -13.83
N ASP A 127 7.79 -13.88 -14.53
CA ASP A 127 8.50 -13.51 -15.77
C ASP A 127 9.79 -12.69 -15.52
N LEU A 128 10.33 -12.75 -14.31
CA LEU A 128 11.52 -11.99 -13.92
C LEU A 128 12.80 -12.67 -14.43
N SER A 129 13.67 -11.91 -15.10
CA SER A 129 15.00 -12.40 -15.50
C SER A 129 15.87 -12.69 -14.28
N VAL A 130 16.61 -13.81 -14.30
CA VAL A 130 17.59 -14.18 -13.27
C VAL A 130 18.61 -13.05 -13.03
N ASN A 131 19.07 -12.36 -14.08
CA ASN A 131 20.01 -11.24 -13.94
C ASN A 131 19.40 -10.05 -13.19
N VAL A 132 18.11 -9.77 -13.39
CA VAL A 132 17.40 -8.71 -12.67
C VAL A 132 17.23 -9.10 -11.20
N LEU A 133 16.82 -10.34 -10.94
CA LEU A 133 16.66 -10.83 -9.57
C LEU A 133 17.99 -10.83 -8.81
N LYS A 134 19.06 -11.37 -9.42
CA LYS A 134 20.41 -11.35 -8.86
C LYS A 134 20.84 -9.94 -8.48
N TYR A 135 20.65 -8.97 -9.37
CA TYR A 135 21.00 -7.57 -9.10
C TYR A 135 20.19 -6.98 -7.93
N ILE A 136 18.88 -7.25 -7.85
CA ILE A 136 18.04 -6.80 -6.72
C ILE A 136 18.53 -7.40 -5.41
N LEU A 137 18.90 -8.69 -5.40
CA LEU A 137 19.38 -9.37 -4.21
C LEU A 137 20.74 -8.87 -3.76
N GLU A 138 21.68 -8.66 -4.68
CA GLU A 138 22.98 -8.06 -4.35
C GLU A 138 22.82 -6.68 -3.71
N GLU A 139 21.91 -5.85 -4.24
CA GLU A 139 21.59 -4.54 -3.65
C GLU A 139 20.90 -4.67 -2.29
N ALA A 140 20.03 -5.66 -2.10
CA ALA A 140 19.37 -5.93 -0.82
C ALA A 140 20.35 -6.44 0.25
N ILE A 141 21.24 -7.37 -0.09
CA ILE A 141 22.26 -7.93 0.82
C ILE A 141 23.23 -6.84 1.27
N LYS A 142 23.60 -5.91 0.38
CA LYS A 142 24.40 -4.73 0.76
C LYS A 142 23.72 -3.85 1.80
N LEU A 143 22.38 -3.79 1.79
CA LEU A 143 21.59 -2.96 2.70
C LEU A 143 21.26 -3.66 4.02
N TYR A 144 20.99 -4.97 3.98
CA TYR A 144 20.35 -5.72 5.06
C TYR A 144 21.12 -6.96 5.51
N GLY A 145 22.24 -7.28 4.85
CA GLY A 145 22.98 -8.52 5.10
C GLY A 145 22.15 -9.77 4.82
N THR A 146 22.32 -10.79 5.65
CA THR A 146 21.61 -12.07 5.55
C THR A 146 20.23 -12.06 6.19
N GLU A 147 19.81 -10.96 6.83
CA GLU A 147 18.49 -10.85 7.47
C GLU A 147 17.32 -10.93 6.47
N ILE A 148 17.60 -10.80 5.18
CA ILE A 148 16.60 -10.98 4.11
C ILE A 148 16.04 -12.41 4.05
N TYR A 149 16.76 -13.40 4.61
CA TYR A 149 16.42 -14.82 4.60
C TYR A 149 15.72 -15.31 5.88
N MET A 150 15.40 -14.40 6.82
CA MET A 150 14.76 -14.78 8.08
C MET A 150 13.40 -15.45 7.87
N ASN A 151 13.05 -16.40 8.74
CA ASN A 151 11.73 -17.03 8.77
C ASN A 151 10.63 -16.00 9.04
N GLY A 152 9.69 -15.86 8.10
CA GLY A 152 8.58 -14.90 8.14
C GLY A 152 8.83 -13.68 7.25
N ASN A 153 8.12 -12.58 7.52
CA ASN A 153 8.32 -11.31 6.79
C ASN A 153 8.06 -10.08 7.68
N ASP A 154 8.54 -8.92 7.22
CA ASP A 154 8.43 -7.66 7.97
C ASP A 154 6.98 -7.24 8.29
N PHE A 155 5.99 -7.67 7.51
CA PHE A 155 4.59 -7.39 7.81
C PHE A 155 4.09 -8.25 8.98
N GLU A 156 4.45 -9.53 9.02
CA GLU A 156 4.19 -10.41 10.16
C GLU A 156 4.87 -9.88 11.43
N LEU A 157 6.09 -9.38 11.31
CA LEU A 157 6.78 -8.70 12.41
C LEU A 157 5.98 -7.47 12.88
N LEU A 158 5.53 -6.59 11.96
CA LEU A 158 4.68 -5.46 12.33
C LEU A 158 3.41 -5.92 13.06
N HIS A 159 2.77 -6.98 12.57
CA HIS A 159 1.57 -7.53 13.18
C HIS A 159 1.83 -8.04 14.60
N PHE A 160 2.94 -8.74 14.81
CA PHE A 160 3.39 -9.22 16.12
C PHE A 160 3.66 -8.05 17.09
N LEU A 161 4.38 -7.02 16.63
CA LEU A 161 4.71 -5.83 17.43
C LEU A 161 3.45 -5.05 17.83
N THR A 162 2.34 -5.21 17.10
CA THR A 162 1.09 -4.45 17.27
C THR A 162 -0.06 -5.26 17.85
N ALA A 163 0.21 -6.52 18.26
CA ALA A 163 -0.70 -7.38 19.04
C ALA A 163 -2.06 -7.72 18.40
N SER A 164 -2.17 -7.73 17.07
CA SER A 164 -3.43 -8.09 16.40
C SER A 164 -4.66 -7.29 16.92
N PHE A 165 -4.54 -5.96 17.02
CA PHE A 165 -5.63 -4.99 17.28
C PHE A 165 -6.01 -4.67 18.75
N LEU A 166 -5.33 -5.21 19.78
CA LEU A 166 -5.91 -5.18 21.14
C LEU A 166 -5.23 -4.33 22.23
N SER A 167 -4.03 -3.78 22.05
CA SER A 167 -3.44 -2.92 23.10
C SER A 167 -2.57 -1.77 22.57
N SER A 168 -2.99 -0.53 22.86
CA SER A 168 -2.17 0.67 22.66
C SER A 168 -0.88 0.63 23.47
N GLU A 169 -0.88 -0.09 24.59
CA GLU A 169 0.27 -0.30 25.47
C GLU A 169 1.39 -1.07 24.77
N ARG A 170 1.08 -2.18 24.09
CA ARG A 170 2.13 -2.98 23.42
C ARG A 170 2.79 -2.24 22.26
N ILE A 171 2.03 -1.43 21.51
CA ILE A 171 2.63 -0.58 20.46
C ILE A 171 3.58 0.45 21.08
N ARG A 172 3.25 0.98 22.26
CA ARG A 172 4.13 1.90 23.00
C ARG A 172 5.41 1.20 23.42
N ASP A 173 5.30 0.00 23.97
CA ASP A 173 6.45 -0.79 24.44
C ASP A 173 7.38 -1.19 23.29
N ASN A 174 6.80 -1.47 22.11
CA ASN A 174 7.52 -1.86 20.91
C ASN A 174 7.85 -0.70 19.97
N MET A 175 7.64 0.55 20.38
CA MET A 175 7.71 1.72 19.50
C MET A 175 9.07 1.82 18.79
N GLU A 176 10.17 1.60 19.49
CA GLU A 176 11.52 1.67 18.89
C GLU A 176 11.74 0.57 17.85
N GLN A 177 11.20 -0.63 18.06
CA GLN A 177 11.27 -1.71 17.07
C GLN A 177 10.44 -1.39 15.82
N ILE A 178 9.28 -0.75 15.99
CA ILE A 178 8.45 -0.30 14.86
C ILE A 178 9.17 0.82 14.08
N LYS A 179 9.81 1.76 14.78
CA LYS A 179 10.63 2.81 14.13
C LYS A 179 11.79 2.20 13.36
N ASP A 180 12.51 1.26 13.96
CA ASP A 180 13.60 0.52 13.30
C ASP A 180 13.12 -0.20 12.04
N LEU A 181 11.98 -0.90 12.13
CA LEU A 181 11.35 -1.56 11.01
C LEU A 181 11.03 -0.59 9.86
N ILE A 182 10.51 0.59 10.17
CA ILE A 182 10.21 1.60 9.15
C ILE A 182 11.48 2.22 8.59
N LEU A 183 12.41 2.68 9.43
CA LEU A 183 13.55 3.50 9.01
C LEU A 183 14.69 2.67 8.44
N ASN A 184 15.13 1.65 9.19
CA ASN A 184 16.31 0.86 8.86
C ASN A 184 15.95 -0.22 7.85
N ASN A 185 14.85 -0.95 8.09
CA ASN A 185 14.39 -2.00 7.17
C ASN A 185 13.56 -1.45 5.98
N LYS A 186 13.31 -0.13 5.97
CA LYS A 186 12.55 0.58 4.94
C LYS A 186 11.17 -0.03 4.70
N PHE A 187 10.52 -0.50 5.76
CA PHE A 187 9.26 -1.24 5.64
C PHE A 187 8.20 -0.44 4.89
N ILE A 188 7.80 -0.97 3.74
CA ILE A 188 6.78 -0.41 2.86
C ILE A 188 5.81 -1.54 2.52
N PRO A 189 4.54 -1.47 2.94
CA PRO A 189 3.53 -2.43 2.51
C PRO A 189 3.34 -2.36 1.00
N PHE A 190 2.96 -3.47 0.40
CA PHE A 190 2.54 -3.45 -1.00
C PHE A 190 1.26 -2.63 -1.19
N PRO A 191 1.04 -2.07 -2.39
CA PRO A 191 -0.13 -1.25 -2.62
C PRO A 191 -1.43 -2.06 -2.41
N PRO A 192 -2.56 -1.39 -2.16
CA PRO A 192 -3.85 -2.05 -2.08
C PRO A 192 -4.26 -2.66 -3.42
N SER A 193 -4.83 -3.87 -3.38
CA SER A 193 -5.50 -4.42 -4.55
C SER A 193 -6.73 -3.59 -4.93
N THR A 194 -6.96 -3.41 -6.23
CA THR A 194 -8.23 -2.86 -6.74
C THR A 194 -9.40 -3.83 -6.58
N ASN A 195 -9.13 -5.13 -6.38
CA ASN A 195 -10.11 -6.18 -6.23
C ASN A 195 -10.18 -6.66 -4.77
N SER A 196 -11.04 -6.00 -3.99
CA SER A 196 -11.25 -6.25 -2.56
C SER A 196 -12.00 -7.56 -2.24
N SER A 197 -12.48 -8.30 -3.26
CA SER A 197 -13.26 -9.53 -3.07
C SER A 197 -12.42 -10.77 -2.74
N LYS A 198 -11.09 -10.71 -2.94
CA LYS A 198 -10.19 -11.82 -2.63
C LYS A 198 -9.51 -11.58 -1.29
N HIS A 199 -9.80 -12.46 -0.33
CA HIS A 199 -9.19 -12.49 1.01
C HIS A 199 -7.93 -13.37 1.08
N GLU A 200 -7.46 -13.89 -0.06
CA GLU A 200 -6.25 -14.72 -0.15
C GLU A 200 -5.03 -14.02 0.46
N HIS A 201 -4.22 -14.76 1.21
CA HIS A 201 -2.96 -14.29 1.76
C HIS A 201 -1.89 -15.39 1.66
N PRO A 202 -0.69 -15.09 1.11
CA PRO A 202 -0.39 -13.92 0.29
C PRO A 202 -1.21 -13.93 -1.01
N ARG A 203 -1.51 -12.76 -1.58
CA ARG A 203 -2.25 -12.70 -2.84
C ARG A 203 -1.36 -13.12 -4.02
N SER A 204 -1.92 -13.92 -4.91
CA SER A 204 -1.31 -14.32 -6.19
C SER A 204 -0.88 -13.13 -7.07
N ASP A 205 -1.65 -12.05 -7.07
CA ASP A 205 -1.36 -10.83 -7.84
C ASP A 205 -0.30 -9.91 -7.19
N GLY A 206 0.20 -10.29 -6.01
CA GLY A 206 1.23 -9.58 -5.27
C GLY A 206 0.75 -8.38 -4.48
N TYR A 207 -0.48 -7.91 -4.65
CA TYR A 207 -0.96 -6.77 -3.87
C TYR A 207 -1.15 -7.15 -2.39
N GLU A 208 -1.23 -6.12 -1.54
CA GLU A 208 -1.55 -6.33 -0.14
C GLU A 208 -3.05 -6.62 0.03
N ASN A 209 -3.38 -7.53 0.94
CA ASN A 209 -4.78 -7.81 1.26
C ASN A 209 -5.35 -6.74 2.21
N ILE A 210 -6.68 -6.69 2.30
CA ILE A 210 -7.35 -5.67 3.12
C ILE A 210 -7.16 -5.87 4.62
N HIS A 211 -6.92 -7.11 5.08
CA HIS A 211 -6.72 -7.41 6.51
C HIS A 211 -5.41 -6.79 7.00
N GLN A 212 -4.33 -7.02 6.27
CA GLN A 212 -3.01 -6.44 6.51
C GLN A 212 -3.07 -4.92 6.48
N LEU A 213 -3.67 -4.33 5.45
CA LEU A 213 -3.82 -2.89 5.37
C LEU A 213 -4.66 -2.30 6.53
N ASN A 214 -5.62 -3.05 7.10
CA ASN A 214 -6.32 -2.62 8.30
C ASN A 214 -5.42 -2.61 9.53
N ILE A 215 -4.49 -3.56 9.68
CA ILE A 215 -3.49 -3.56 10.76
C ILE A 215 -2.66 -2.27 10.67
N LEU A 216 -2.13 -1.99 9.49
CA LEU A 216 -1.34 -0.78 9.25
C LEU A 216 -2.16 0.51 9.52
N ALA A 217 -3.39 0.57 9.02
CA ALA A 217 -4.26 1.72 9.25
C ALA A 217 -4.56 1.92 10.74
N HIS A 218 -4.75 0.84 11.49
CA HIS A 218 -4.96 0.90 12.93
C HIS A 218 -3.74 1.47 13.68
N VAL A 219 -2.54 1.03 13.31
CA VAL A 219 -1.27 1.57 13.84
C VAL A 219 -1.17 3.07 13.59
N ILE A 220 -1.47 3.53 12.37
CA ILE A 220 -1.47 4.95 12.01
C ILE A 220 -2.50 5.74 12.81
N VAL A 221 -3.71 5.18 13.00
CA VAL A 221 -4.79 5.85 13.75
C VAL A 221 -4.42 6.04 15.24
N LEU A 222 -3.67 5.10 15.82
CA LEU A 222 -3.18 5.20 17.18
C LEU A 222 -1.95 6.10 17.32
N TYR A 223 -1.03 6.04 16.34
CA TYR A 223 0.25 6.76 16.35
C TYR A 223 0.50 7.47 15.01
N PRO A 224 -0.20 8.61 14.77
CA PRO A 224 -0.18 9.29 13.47
C PRO A 224 1.20 9.80 13.06
N ASP A 225 2.07 10.12 14.02
CA ASP A 225 3.43 10.59 13.75
C ASP A 225 4.32 9.57 13.01
N LEU A 226 4.00 8.28 13.05
CA LEU A 226 4.72 7.25 12.28
C LEU A 226 4.68 7.53 10.77
N VAL A 227 3.65 8.24 10.28
CA VAL A 227 3.54 8.72 8.89
C VAL A 227 4.78 9.52 8.46
N LYS A 228 5.36 10.30 9.38
CA LYS A 228 6.56 11.10 9.11
C LYS A 228 7.76 10.21 8.81
N LEU A 229 7.87 9.05 9.43
CA LEU A 229 8.96 8.08 9.22
C LEU A 229 8.87 7.42 7.84
N TRP A 230 7.67 7.04 7.40
CA TRP A 230 7.48 6.55 6.03
C TRP A 230 7.81 7.60 4.98
N LYS A 231 7.42 8.86 5.21
CA LYS A 231 7.80 9.96 4.33
C LYS A 231 9.32 10.19 4.30
N GLN A 232 9.98 10.08 5.46
CA GLN A 232 11.43 10.24 5.58
C GLN A 232 12.20 9.22 4.73
N ILE A 233 11.75 7.95 4.67
CA ILE A 233 12.39 6.94 3.80
C ILE A 233 12.02 7.10 2.31
N GLY A 234 11.07 7.98 1.99
CA GLY A 234 10.64 8.30 0.62
C GLY A 234 9.29 7.73 0.18
N TYR A 235 8.51 7.13 1.10
CA TYR A 235 7.15 6.67 0.84
C TYR A 235 6.13 7.80 1.09
N HIS A 236 6.02 8.69 0.10
CA HIS A 236 5.18 9.89 0.18
C HIS A 236 3.69 9.58 -0.03
N GLU A 237 3.40 8.45 -0.67
CA GLU A 237 2.06 8.00 -1.04
C GLU A 237 1.32 7.28 0.10
N ILE A 238 1.96 7.04 1.25
CA ILE A 238 1.36 6.33 2.41
C ILE A 238 -0.03 6.86 2.77
N CYS A 239 -0.20 8.19 2.81
CA CYS A 239 -1.48 8.81 3.14
C CYS A 239 -2.54 8.51 2.08
N LYS A 240 -2.17 8.49 0.81
CA LYS A 240 -3.07 8.17 -0.32
C LYS A 240 -3.46 6.70 -0.31
N ASP A 241 -2.50 5.81 -0.08
CA ASP A 241 -2.70 4.37 -0.19
C ASP A 241 -3.49 3.80 0.99
N THR A 242 -3.37 4.43 2.16
CA THR A 242 -4.12 4.05 3.37
C THR A 242 -5.32 4.96 3.67
N ASN A 243 -5.59 5.96 2.82
CA ASN A 243 -6.54 7.06 3.09
C ASN A 243 -7.90 6.57 3.62
N CYS A 244 -8.56 5.72 2.84
CA CYS A 244 -9.91 5.26 3.18
C CYS A 244 -9.93 4.48 4.50
N LEU A 245 -8.89 3.69 4.80
CA LEU A 245 -8.83 2.86 6.00
C LEU A 245 -8.51 3.69 7.24
N VAL A 246 -7.56 4.62 7.13
CA VAL A 246 -7.19 5.51 8.25
C VAL A 246 -8.36 6.43 8.60
N ILE A 247 -8.96 7.11 7.61
CA ILE A 247 -10.13 7.98 7.87
C ILE A 247 -11.26 7.17 8.49
N ARG A 248 -11.58 5.99 7.95
CA ARG A 248 -12.58 5.08 8.54
C ARG A 248 -12.21 4.68 9.97
N GLY A 249 -10.94 4.38 10.24
CA GLY A 249 -10.44 3.99 11.55
C GLY A 249 -10.56 5.09 12.60
N VAL A 250 -10.35 6.36 12.22
CA VAL A 250 -10.57 7.52 13.10
C VAL A 250 -12.01 7.55 13.61
N TYR A 251 -12.99 7.40 12.70
CA TYR A 251 -14.40 7.35 13.09
C TYR A 251 -14.74 6.09 13.90
N SER A 252 -14.18 4.93 13.54
CA SER A 252 -14.40 3.69 14.28
C SER A 252 -13.92 3.80 15.74
N LEU A 253 -12.80 4.48 15.97
CA LEU A 253 -12.24 4.65 17.31
C LEU A 253 -13.00 5.70 18.13
N SER A 254 -13.60 6.69 17.48
CA SER A 254 -14.49 7.67 18.11
C SER A 254 -15.88 7.09 18.45
N PHE A 255 -16.31 6.03 17.77
CA PHE A 255 -17.62 5.41 17.96
C PHE A 255 -17.52 3.88 18.13
N PRO A 256 -16.97 3.39 19.26
CA PRO A 256 -16.86 1.95 19.53
C PRO A 256 -18.23 1.23 19.49
N HIS A 257 -18.20 -0.04 19.06
CA HIS A 257 -19.39 -0.89 18.95
C HIS A 257 -19.90 -1.40 20.30
N ASN A 258 -19.00 -1.69 21.25
CA ASN A 258 -19.30 -2.37 22.52
C ASN A 258 -18.80 -1.55 23.71
N THR A 259 -19.48 -0.45 24.04
CA THR A 259 -19.20 0.30 25.27
C THR A 259 -20.45 0.37 26.12
N ASP A 260 -20.29 0.15 27.42
CA ASP A 260 -21.35 0.30 28.40
C ASP A 260 -22.03 1.68 28.24
N PRO A 261 -23.35 1.73 28.02
CA PRO A 261 -24.07 2.99 27.82
C PRO A 261 -23.91 3.99 28.98
N HIS A 262 -23.57 3.53 30.19
CA HIS A 262 -23.44 4.38 31.37
C HIS A 262 -22.13 5.19 31.44
N ASN A 263 -21.08 4.81 30.69
CA ASN A 263 -19.78 5.49 30.69
C ASN A 263 -19.47 6.21 29.37
N ARG A 264 -20.49 6.42 28.53
CA ARG A 264 -20.34 6.90 27.15
C ARG A 264 -20.23 8.43 27.10
N VAL A 265 -19.01 8.96 27.01
CA VAL A 265 -18.82 10.31 26.47
C VAL A 265 -18.94 10.22 24.95
N ARG A 266 -20.11 10.60 24.43
CA ARG A 266 -20.34 10.68 22.99
C ARG A 266 -19.54 11.87 22.43
N PRO A 267 -18.63 11.66 21.46
CA PRO A 267 -17.87 12.77 20.90
C PRO A 267 -18.82 13.69 20.13
N ASP A 268 -18.62 14.99 20.27
CA ASP A 268 -19.28 15.99 19.44
C ASP A 268 -18.56 16.16 18.09
N GLU A 269 -19.15 16.95 17.21
CA GLU A 269 -18.58 17.26 15.90
C GLU A 269 -17.19 17.91 15.97
N ASN A 270 -16.90 18.69 17.02
CA ASN A 270 -15.64 19.40 17.20
C ASN A 270 -14.52 18.47 17.63
N ALA A 271 -14.78 17.53 18.54
CA ALA A 271 -13.82 16.50 18.94
C ALA A 271 -13.40 15.62 17.75
N ILE A 272 -14.35 15.28 16.87
CA ILE A 272 -14.06 14.56 15.63
C ILE A 272 -13.28 15.44 14.66
N PHE A 273 -13.64 16.72 14.54
CA PHE A 273 -12.94 17.68 13.70
C PHE A 273 -11.47 17.81 14.11
N GLU A 274 -11.19 18.11 15.37
CA GLU A 274 -9.82 18.25 15.87
C GLU A 274 -9.02 16.96 15.66
N ARG A 275 -9.62 15.80 15.96
CA ARG A 275 -8.96 14.51 15.72
C ARG A 275 -8.67 14.29 14.24
N LEU A 276 -9.64 14.51 13.36
CA LEU A 276 -9.47 14.32 11.92
C LEU A 276 -8.46 15.31 11.34
N LYS A 277 -8.43 16.54 11.84
CA LYS A 277 -7.50 17.59 11.43
C LYS A 277 -6.04 17.14 11.59
N THR A 278 -5.70 16.42 12.67
CA THR A 278 -4.34 15.85 12.83
C THR A 278 -3.91 14.97 11.66
N PHE A 279 -4.84 14.21 11.06
CA PHE A 279 -4.57 13.37 9.89
C PHE A 279 -4.58 14.19 8.60
N ILE A 280 -5.48 15.17 8.47
CA ILE A 280 -5.49 16.07 7.31
C ILE A 280 -4.17 16.84 7.20
N ASP A 281 -3.64 17.33 8.32
CA ASP A 281 -2.35 18.04 8.39
C ASP A 281 -1.17 17.13 8.00
N LEU A 282 -1.29 15.82 8.23
CA LEU A 282 -0.34 14.82 7.75
C LEU A 282 -0.51 14.49 6.25
N GLY A 283 -1.54 14.99 5.58
CA GLY A 283 -1.79 14.79 4.15
C GLY A 283 -2.86 13.75 3.80
N PHE A 284 -3.59 13.24 4.78
CA PHE A 284 -4.81 12.47 4.52
C PHE A 284 -5.92 13.38 3.98
N LYS A 285 -6.95 12.80 3.34
CA LYS A 285 -8.04 13.57 2.73
C LYS A 285 -9.38 12.95 3.02
N LEU A 286 -10.34 13.77 3.45
CA LEU A 286 -11.74 13.39 3.51
C LEU A 286 -12.37 13.49 2.11
N ASP A 287 -11.96 12.59 1.20
CA ASP A 287 -12.52 12.51 -0.16
C ASP A 287 -13.83 11.70 -0.19
N TYR A 288 -14.49 11.67 -1.36
CA TYR A 288 -15.73 10.92 -1.57
C TYR A 288 -15.62 9.43 -1.18
N LYS A 289 -14.48 8.77 -1.44
CA LYS A 289 -14.29 7.36 -1.13
C LYS A 289 -14.17 7.15 0.38
N ALA A 290 -13.45 8.03 1.06
CA ALA A 290 -13.31 8.03 2.53
C ALA A 290 -14.65 8.31 3.21
N MET A 291 -15.38 9.34 2.78
CA MET A 291 -16.74 9.65 3.28
C MET A 291 -17.68 8.46 3.13
N ARG A 292 -17.69 7.82 1.96
CA ARG A 292 -18.48 6.61 1.70
C ARG A 292 -18.06 5.46 2.62
N ALA A 293 -16.77 5.25 2.85
CA ALA A 293 -16.27 4.19 3.72
C ALA A 293 -16.71 4.39 5.19
N VAL A 294 -16.74 5.64 5.67
CA VAL A 294 -17.25 6.00 7.00
C VAL A 294 -18.77 5.78 7.10
N ILE A 295 -19.56 6.20 6.11
CA ILE A 295 -21.01 5.93 6.12
C ILE A 295 -21.28 4.42 6.12
N TYR A 296 -20.50 3.65 5.36
CA TYR A 296 -20.62 2.20 5.32
C TYR A 296 -20.27 1.54 6.66
N LEU A 297 -19.26 2.07 7.38
CA LEU A 297 -18.89 1.59 8.71
C LEU A 297 -20.08 1.63 9.68
N PHE A 298 -20.91 2.65 9.60
CA PHE A 298 -22.08 2.82 10.45
C PHE A 298 -23.38 2.33 9.82
N ARG A 299 -23.34 1.52 8.76
CA ARG A 299 -24.55 1.07 8.03
C ARG A 299 -25.70 0.69 8.97
N ASP A 300 -25.41 -0.15 9.97
CA ASP A 300 -26.42 -0.76 10.83
C ASP A 300 -26.86 0.14 12.00
N ARG A 301 -26.16 1.27 12.21
CA ARG A 301 -26.43 2.23 13.30
C ARG A 301 -26.34 3.68 12.85
N ILE A 302 -26.56 3.93 11.56
CA ILE A 302 -26.30 5.25 10.96
C ILE A 302 -27.22 6.30 11.59
N SER A 303 -28.44 5.94 11.94
CA SER A 303 -29.40 6.79 12.65
C SER A 303 -28.90 7.27 14.01
N GLU A 304 -27.96 6.56 14.63
CA GLU A 304 -27.39 6.97 15.91
C GLU A 304 -26.35 8.07 15.74
N VAL A 305 -25.64 8.14 14.61
CA VAL A 305 -24.44 8.99 14.43
C VAL A 305 -24.54 9.94 13.24
N ASP A 306 -25.59 9.86 12.42
CA ASP A 306 -25.73 10.56 11.14
C ASP A 306 -25.53 12.07 11.25
N GLN A 307 -26.17 12.73 12.21
CA GLN A 307 -26.05 14.18 12.39
C GLN A 307 -24.62 14.59 12.71
N ILE A 308 -23.94 13.84 13.58
CA ILE A 308 -22.57 14.18 14.00
C ILE A 308 -21.60 13.94 12.85
N VAL A 309 -21.70 12.80 12.16
CA VAL A 309 -20.84 12.48 11.00
C VAL A 309 -21.11 13.46 9.84
N PHE A 310 -22.36 13.87 9.61
CA PHE A 310 -22.70 14.85 8.59
C PHE A 310 -22.10 16.22 8.91
N LYS A 311 -22.24 16.68 10.16
CA LYS A 311 -21.65 17.94 10.61
C LYS A 311 -20.13 17.91 10.52
N SER A 312 -19.50 16.83 10.97
CA SER A 312 -18.04 16.71 10.90
C SER A 312 -17.53 16.73 9.45
N PHE A 313 -18.23 16.11 8.50
CA PHE A 313 -17.88 16.23 7.08
C PHE A 313 -18.04 17.66 6.56
N SER A 314 -19.10 18.34 6.97
CA SER A 314 -19.41 19.72 6.55
C SER A 314 -18.41 20.75 7.08
N LEU A 315 -17.61 20.41 8.10
CA LEU A 315 -16.51 21.25 8.59
C LEU A 315 -15.27 21.20 7.68
N PHE A 316 -15.11 20.15 6.88
CA PHE A 316 -13.97 19.98 5.96
C PHE A 316 -14.34 20.15 4.48
N CYS A 317 -15.64 20.24 4.17
CA CYS A 317 -16.12 20.32 2.79
C CYS A 317 -16.94 21.59 2.59
N ASP A 318 -16.41 22.51 1.78
CA ASP A 318 -17.08 23.76 1.44
C ASP A 318 -18.41 23.51 0.68
N ASP A 319 -18.45 22.47 -0.16
CA ASP A 319 -19.66 22.05 -0.86
C ASP A 319 -20.55 21.17 0.03
N LYS A 320 -21.32 21.82 0.89
CA LYS A 320 -22.32 21.17 1.75
C LYS A 320 -23.41 20.43 0.96
N SER A 321 -23.67 20.84 -0.29
CA SER A 321 -24.65 20.18 -1.15
C SER A 321 -24.17 18.79 -1.58
N LEU A 322 -22.87 18.66 -1.89
CA LEU A 322 -22.24 17.39 -2.17
C LEU A 322 -22.30 16.45 -0.95
N VAL A 323 -21.96 16.94 0.24
CA VAL A 323 -22.04 16.13 1.48
C VAL A 323 -23.47 15.64 1.70
N ARG A 324 -24.46 16.52 1.53
CA ARG A 324 -25.89 16.18 1.66
C ARG A 324 -26.31 15.15 0.62
N PHE A 325 -25.87 15.29 -0.64
CA PHE A 325 -26.14 14.31 -1.70
C PHE A 325 -25.59 12.93 -1.36
N ILE A 326 -24.35 12.84 -0.86
CA ILE A 326 -23.72 11.58 -0.46
C ILE A 326 -24.54 10.92 0.65
N PHE A 327 -24.84 11.67 1.72
CA PHE A 327 -25.65 11.16 2.83
C PHE A 327 -27.03 10.70 2.37
N MET A 328 -27.74 11.50 1.57
CA MET A 328 -29.05 11.11 1.05
C MET A 328 -28.98 9.84 0.21
N ARG A 329 -27.99 9.70 -0.67
CA ARG A 329 -27.83 8.53 -1.54
C ARG A 329 -27.55 7.24 -0.78
N TYR A 330 -26.81 7.30 0.32
CA TYR A 330 -26.40 6.12 1.07
C TYR A 330 -27.33 5.82 2.25
N CYS A 331 -27.76 6.82 3.02
CA CYS A 331 -28.68 6.62 4.13
C CYS A 331 -30.08 6.21 3.66
N SER A 332 -30.59 6.72 2.53
CA SER A 332 -31.87 6.26 1.97
C SER A 332 -31.81 4.77 1.60
N LYS A 333 -30.73 4.31 0.97
CA LYS A 333 -30.52 2.89 0.66
C LYS A 333 -30.48 1.98 1.89
N PHE A 334 -30.14 2.51 3.08
CA PHE A 334 -30.12 1.74 4.32
C PHE A 334 -31.46 1.79 5.05
N ARG A 335 -32.14 2.96 5.11
CA ARG A 335 -33.50 3.07 5.67
C ARG A 335 -34.53 2.21 4.93
N PHE A 336 -34.36 1.95 3.64
CA PHE A 336 -35.22 1.02 2.88
C PHE A 336 -34.93 -0.47 3.12
N LYS A 337 -33.78 -0.84 3.71
CA LYS A 337 -33.46 -2.24 4.04
C LYS A 337 -34.00 -2.66 5.41
N ASP A 338 -34.14 -1.73 6.34
CA ASP A 338 -34.74 -1.99 7.67
C ASP A 338 -36.28 -1.92 7.63
N GLY A 339 -36.86 -1.55 6.49
CA GLY A 339 -38.29 -1.67 6.21
C GLY A 339 -38.68 -3.11 5.87
N VAL A 340 -38.61 -4.02 6.85
CA VAL A 340 -39.45 -5.22 6.81
C VAL A 340 -40.89 -4.74 6.75
N VAL A 341 -41.54 -5.09 5.65
CA VAL A 341 -42.96 -4.96 5.38
C VAL A 341 -43.76 -5.32 6.63
N ARG A 342 -44.29 -4.31 7.33
CA ARG A 342 -45.57 -4.46 8.04
C ARG A 342 -46.65 -4.11 7.03
N SER A 343 -47.09 -5.12 6.29
CA SER A 343 -48.35 -5.09 5.56
C SER A 343 -49.40 -5.84 6.38
N SER A 344 -50.55 -5.17 6.54
CA SER A 344 -51.82 -5.56 7.16
C SER A 344 -51.81 -5.82 8.66
#